data_AF-A0A6A3JBE6-F1
#
_entry.id   AF-A0A6A3JBE6-F1
#
_cell.length_a   1.000
_cell.length_b   1.000
_cell.length_c   1.000
_cell.angle_alpha   90.00
_cell.angle_beta   90.00
_cell.angle_gamma   90.00
#
_symmetry.space_group_name_H-M   'P 1'
#
loop_
_entity.id
_entity.type
_entity.pdbx_description
1 polymer ?
#
loop_
_entity_poly.entity_id
_entity_poly.type
_entity_poly.pdbx_seq_one_letter_code
_entity_poly.pdbx_strand_id
1 'polypeptide(L)' 'MSLKLYANLISQPSRAAEWVLRLKKQEHEFVAT' A
#
# COMPACT_ATOMS: atom_id res chain seq x y z
N MET A 1 16.00 0.41 -4.21
CA MET A 1 15.23 -0.42 -3.25
C MET A 1 13.77 -0.04 -3.40
N SER A 2 12.90 -1.01 -3.71
CA SER A 2 11.46 -0.76 -3.86
C SER A 2 10.80 -0.70 -2.49
N LEU A 3 9.84 0.23 -2.30
CA LEU A 3 9.11 0.40 -1.05
C LEU A 3 8.20 -0.82 -0.82
N LYS A 4 8.10 -1.34 0.41
CA LYS A 4 7.16 -2.43 0.75
C LYS A 4 6.00 -1.92 1.60
N LEU A 5 4.77 -2.12 1.17
CA LEU A 5 3.57 -1.83 1.95
C LEU A 5 3.04 -3.11 2.60
N TYR A 6 3.31 -3.27 3.89
CA TYR A 6 2.72 -4.36 4.69
C TYR A 6 1.36 -3.92 5.21
N ALA A 7 0.30 -4.54 4.70
CA ALA A 7 -1.04 -4.07 4.94
C ALA A 7 -2.10 -5.16 4.74
N ASN A 8 -3.18 -5.07 5.52
CA ASN A 8 -4.36 -5.88 5.33
C ASN A 8 -5.50 -5.00 4.82
N LEU A 9 -5.97 -5.22 3.59
CA LEU A 9 -6.97 -4.40 2.92
C LEU A 9 -8.37 -4.48 3.55
N ILE A 10 -8.59 -5.34 4.57
CA ILE A 10 -9.79 -5.27 5.41
C ILE A 10 -9.80 -3.94 6.17
N SER A 11 -8.65 -3.54 6.70
CA SER A 11 -8.54 -2.30 7.47
C SER A 11 -8.67 -1.08 6.55
N GLN A 12 -9.51 -0.12 6.95
CA GLN A 12 -9.64 1.14 6.25
C GLN A 12 -8.31 1.92 6.12
N PRO A 13 -7.44 2.01 7.15
CA PRO A 13 -6.17 2.74 7.01
C PRO A 13 -5.21 2.07 6.02
N SER A 14 -5.17 0.73 5.96
CA SER A 14 -4.39 0.02 4.95
C SER A 14 -4.85 0.33 3.52
N ARG A 15 -6.17 0.38 3.29
CA ARG A 15 -6.73 0.76 1.98
C ARG A 15 -6.41 2.21 1.62
N ALA A 16 -6.46 3.12 2.59
CA ALA A 16 -6.11 4.52 2.36
C ALA A 16 -4.64 4.68 1.97
N ALA A 17 -3.72 3.99 2.67
CA ALA A 17 -2.29 4.02 2.35
C ALA A 17 -2.01 3.47 0.94
N GLU A 18 -2.58 2.30 0.62
CA GLU A 18 -2.48 1.69 -0.72
C GLU A 18 -3.01 2.62 -1.81
N TRP A 19 -4.16 3.25 -1.59
CA TRP A 19 -4.77 4.16 -2.56
C TRP A 19 -3.90 5.39 -2.81
N VAL A 20 -3.33 6.00 -1.76
CA VAL A 20 -2.44 7.15 -1.90
C VAL A 20 -1.18 6.79 -2.69
N LEU A 21 -0.58 5.63 -2.44
CA LEU A 21 0.60 5.18 -3.18
C LEU A 21 0.30 4.99 -4.67
N ARG A 22 -0.86 4.41 -5.00
CA ARG A 22 -1.35 4.30 -6.39
C ARG A 22 -1.56 5.66 -7.05
N LEU A 23 -2.22 6.61 -6.37
CA LEU A 23 -2.46 7.96 -6.88
C LEU A 23 -1.17 8.71 -7.18
N LYS A 24 -0.15 8.52 -6.35
CA LYS A 24 1.17 9.13 -6.52
C LYS A 24 2.05 8.40 -7.54
N LYS A 25 1.58 7.29 -8.12
CA LYS A 25 2.36 6.41 -8.99
C LYS A 25 3.67 5.96 -8.32
N GLN A 26 3.63 5.83 -7.00
CA GLN A 26 4.78 5.39 -6.24
C GLN A 26 4.93 3.88 -6.45
N GLU A 27 6.07 3.46 -6.99
CA GLU A 27 6.37 2.03 -7.09
C GLU A 27 6.51 1.46 -5.67
N HIS A 28 5.72 0.43 -5.39
CA HIS A 28 5.77 -0.29 -4.14
C HIS A 28 5.33 -1.74 -4.34
N GLU A 29 5.91 -2.63 -3.54
CA GLU A 29 5.50 -4.02 -3.40
C GLU A 29 4.45 -4.11 -2.30
N PHE A 30 3.25 -4.50 -2.65
CA PHE A 30 2.20 -4.78 -1.68
C PHE A 30 2.41 -6.16 -1.05
N VAL A 31 2.55 -6.20 0.27
CA VAL A 31 2.67 -7.44 1.04
C VAL A 31 1.45 -7.59 1.92
N ALA A 32 0.60 -8.56 1.58
CA ALA A 32 -0.57 -8.90 2.36
C ALA A 32 -0.14 -9.63 3.65
N THR A 33 -0.68 -9.18 4.79
CA THR A 33 -0.55 -9.85 6.10
C THR A 33 -1.91 -10.32 6.59
#